data_AF-A0A0G1BQH7-F1
#
_entry.id   AF-A0A0G1BQH7-F1
#
_cell.length_a   1.000
_cell.length_b   1.000
_cell.length_c   1.000
_cell.angle_alpha   90.00
_cell.angle_beta   90.00
_cell.angle_gamma   90.00
#
_symmetry.space_group_name_H-M   'P 1'
#
loop_
_entity.id
_entity.type
_entity.pdbx_description
1 polymer ?
#
loop_
_entity_poly.entity_id
_entity_poly.type
_entity_poly.pdbx_seq_one_letter_code
_entity_poly.pdbx_strand_id
1 'polypeptide(L)'
;MEKILNYAKTIFKASLVVSISLIVLNLILLFLNNFEFFSKESSGALEKILEIFEYLLAAIFLMLSLFLILSPLAVWIQKRRISKESQGRFKETGGENISANHFAALFLIAVGALINSLAMGLVFFISPIQTTFSCDILSLQYIKGVSESAFLSSPSLEKWASFSLLLALVSGVLSRFAFPFFIKFEWIKGSLINKFIRASLNIVILTSIVAILFYSFLSPARKEGADSRRVSDMKAVSLALNHYKDANASGYPVVLGDTPLERWANLRHILVPEWVPELPDDPCFSKISDHQYDYTVSSDGELYVIRAILVDPNHSALKTDIDGEFLGADCGNEGRELEYCLSY
;
A
#
# COMPACT_ATOMS: atom_id res chain seq x y z
N MET A 1 -3.88 32.39 35.88
CA MET A 1 -2.95 31.85 34.87
C MET A 1 -2.43 30.45 35.21
N GLU A 2 -1.95 30.21 36.44
CA GLU A 2 -1.33 28.93 36.82
C GLU A 2 -2.23 27.69 36.64
N LYS A 3 -3.54 27.79 36.96
CA LYS A 3 -4.51 26.72 36.71
C LYS A 3 -4.68 26.38 35.22
N ILE A 4 -4.60 27.38 34.33
CA ILE A 4 -4.72 27.18 32.88
C ILE A 4 -3.46 26.48 32.34
N LEU A 5 -2.28 26.86 32.85
CA LEU A 5 -1.01 26.24 32.48
C LEU A 5 -0.93 24.77 32.93
N ASN A 6 -1.45 24.45 34.12
CA ASN A 6 -1.56 23.06 34.58
C ASN A 6 -2.55 22.23 33.75
N TYR A 7 -3.66 22.84 33.32
CA TYR A 7 -4.62 22.15 32.44
C TYR A 7 -4.00 21.85 31.07
N ALA A 8 -3.29 22.82 30.47
CA ALA A 8 -2.59 22.64 29.21
C ALA A 8 -1.48 21.58 29.28
N LYS A 9 -0.70 21.53 30.38
CA LYS A 9 0.29 20.47 30.62
C LYS A 9 -0.35 19.07 30.70
N THR A 10 -1.53 18.98 31.30
CA THR A 10 -2.25 17.70 31.43
C THR A 10 -2.76 17.22 30.07
N ILE A 11 -3.34 18.12 29.27
CA ILE A 11 -3.78 17.81 27.91
C ILE A 11 -2.59 17.41 27.02
N PHE A 12 -1.47 18.13 27.11
CA PHE A 12 -0.27 17.82 26.34
C PHE A 12 0.32 16.44 26.70
N LYS A 13 0.39 16.09 27.98
CA LYS A 13 0.83 14.76 28.42
C LYS A 13 -0.10 13.66 27.90
N ALA A 14 -1.42 13.86 27.97
CA ALA A 14 -2.39 12.90 27.45
C ALA A 14 -2.25 12.71 25.93
N SER A 15 -2.11 13.80 25.17
CA SER A 15 -1.90 13.76 23.73
C SER A 15 -0.59 13.08 23.33
N LEU A 16 0.50 13.33 24.09
CA LEU A 16 1.79 12.69 23.86
C LEU A 16 1.72 11.17 24.11
N VAL A 17 1.06 10.75 25.19
CA VAL A 17 0.86 9.32 25.51
C VAL A 17 0.06 8.63 24.41
N VAL A 18 -1.05 9.21 23.96
CA VAL A 18 -1.86 8.66 22.86
C VAL A 18 -1.05 8.55 21.57
N SER A 19 -0.24 9.56 21.25
CA SER A 19 0.59 9.58 20.05
C SER A 19 1.69 8.52 20.09
N ILE A 20 2.35 8.34 21.24
CA ILE A 20 3.36 7.30 21.42
C ILE A 20 2.72 5.91 21.34
N SER A 21 1.56 5.70 21.97
CA SER A 21 0.82 4.43 21.89
C SER A 21 0.41 4.08 20.46
N LEU A 22 0.01 5.06 19.64
CA LEU A 22 -0.29 4.85 18.22
C LEU A 22 0.96 4.51 17.39
N ILE A 23 2.12 5.11 17.69
CA ILE A 23 3.38 4.77 17.02
C ILE A 23 3.82 3.35 17.38
N VAL A 24 3.75 2.99 18.67
CA VAL A 24 4.09 1.63 19.13
C VAL A 24 3.14 0.60 18.53
N LEU A 25 1.83 0.90 18.47
CA LEU A 25 0.85 0.03 17.83
C LEU A 25 1.15 -0.14 16.33
N ASN A 26 1.48 0.94 15.62
CA ASN A 26 1.87 0.87 14.21
C ASN A 26 3.16 0.06 13.98
N LEU A 27 4.15 0.16 14.87
CA LEU A 27 5.35 -0.66 14.79
C LEU A 27 5.06 -2.14 15.04
N ILE A 28 4.17 -2.44 15.98
CA ILE A 28 3.69 -3.82 16.22
C ILE A 28 2.94 -4.34 14.99
N LEU A 29 2.12 -3.52 14.34
CA LEU A 29 1.41 -3.91 13.12
C LEU A 29 2.35 -4.16 11.94
N LEU A 30 3.35 -3.30 11.75
CA LEU A 30 4.39 -3.49 10.73
C LEU A 30 5.20 -4.77 10.99
N PHE A 31 5.44 -5.08 12.27
CA PHE A 31 6.09 -6.32 12.67
C PHE A 31 5.22 -7.55 12.40
N LEU A 32 3.92 -7.49 12.71
CA LEU A 32 2.96 -8.57 12.48
C LEU A 32 2.70 -8.81 10.99
N ASN A 33 2.63 -7.76 10.16
CA ASN A 33 2.47 -7.89 8.71
C ASN A 33 3.70 -8.54 8.04
N ASN A 34 4.90 -8.26 8.57
CA ASN A 34 6.11 -8.98 8.12
C ASN A 34 6.18 -10.42 8.66
N PHE A 35 5.42 -10.74 9.70
CA PHE A 35 5.31 -12.09 10.27
C PHE A 35 4.38 -13.01 9.46
N GLU A 36 3.61 -12.45 8.52
CA GLU A 36 2.77 -13.19 7.56
C GLU A 36 3.60 -14.12 6.66
N PHE A 37 4.92 -13.94 6.64
CA PHE A 37 5.88 -14.86 6.03
C PHE A 37 5.98 -16.24 6.74
N PHE A 38 5.40 -16.42 7.94
CA PHE A 38 5.60 -17.64 8.76
C PHE A 38 4.37 -18.53 9.00
N SER A 39 3.16 -18.21 8.51
CA SER A 39 1.98 -19.04 8.78
C SER A 39 1.20 -19.40 7.51
N LYS A 40 1.59 -20.51 6.88
CA LYS A 40 1.03 -21.02 5.63
C LYS A 40 -0.30 -21.78 5.76
N GLU A 41 -0.89 -21.87 6.95
CA GLU A 41 -1.94 -22.87 7.26
C GLU A 41 -3.30 -22.27 7.71
N SER A 42 -3.49 -20.95 7.64
CA SER A 42 -4.75 -20.31 8.04
C SER A 42 -5.09 -19.06 7.20
N SER A 43 -5.15 -19.21 5.87
CA SER A 43 -5.35 -18.11 4.94
C SER A 43 -6.71 -17.40 5.09
N GLY A 44 -7.79 -18.14 5.36
CA GLY A 44 -9.14 -17.54 5.38
C GLY A 44 -9.55 -16.81 6.67
N ALA A 45 -8.95 -17.16 7.82
CA ALA A 45 -9.29 -16.52 9.10
C ALA A 45 -8.47 -15.25 9.33
N LEU A 46 -7.21 -15.25 8.89
CA LEU A 46 -6.31 -14.10 9.04
C LEU A 46 -6.77 -12.91 8.20
N GLU A 47 -7.21 -13.15 6.95
CA GLU A 47 -7.72 -12.12 6.04
C GLU A 47 -8.93 -11.38 6.63
N LYS A 48 -9.88 -12.13 7.22
CA LYS A 48 -11.04 -11.53 7.91
C LYS A 48 -10.66 -10.77 9.19
N ILE A 49 -9.64 -11.24 9.91
CA ILE A 49 -9.14 -10.54 11.11
C ILE A 49 -8.46 -9.22 10.71
N LEU A 50 -7.68 -9.21 9.63
CA LEU A 50 -7.07 -8.01 9.05
C LEU A 50 -8.13 -7.00 8.62
N GLU A 51 -9.17 -7.45 7.92
CA GLU A 51 -10.28 -6.59 7.48
C GLU A 51 -11.02 -5.94 8.67
N ILE A 52 -11.38 -6.74 9.69
CA ILE A 52 -11.99 -6.23 10.94
C ILE A 52 -11.07 -5.24 11.65
N PHE A 53 -9.75 -5.49 11.61
CA PHE A 53 -8.77 -4.64 12.26
C PHE A 53 -8.59 -3.29 11.54
N GLU A 54 -8.62 -3.26 10.20
CA GLU A 54 -8.64 -2.02 9.42
C GLU A 54 -9.84 -1.15 9.76
N TYR A 55 -11.04 -1.75 9.87
CA TYR A 55 -12.25 -1.03 10.28
C TYR A 55 -12.14 -0.47 11.70
N LEU A 56 -11.57 -1.24 12.63
CA LEU A 56 -11.35 -0.79 14.02
C LEU A 56 -10.38 0.40 14.06
N LEU A 57 -9.30 0.35 13.28
CA LEU A 57 -8.30 1.42 13.21
C LEU A 57 -8.91 2.70 12.62
N ALA A 58 -9.72 2.57 11.56
CA ALA A 58 -10.46 3.68 10.98
C ALA A 58 -11.42 4.30 12.00
N ALA A 59 -12.15 3.48 12.76
CA ALA A 59 -13.06 3.95 13.81
C ALA A 59 -12.33 4.70 14.93
N ILE A 60 -11.17 4.20 15.37
CA ILE A 60 -10.32 4.87 16.37
C ILE A 60 -9.82 6.22 15.85
N PHE A 61 -9.38 6.29 14.59
CA PHE A 61 -8.96 7.53 13.96
C PHE A 61 -10.09 8.56 13.87
N LEU A 62 -11.30 8.11 13.50
CA LEU A 62 -12.48 8.95 13.40
C LEU A 62 -12.89 9.49 14.78
N MET A 63 -12.85 8.64 15.82
CA MET A 63 -13.11 9.02 17.21
C MET A 63 -12.08 10.04 17.74
N LEU A 64 -10.79 9.84 17.48
CA LEU A 64 -9.74 10.78 17.88
C LEU A 64 -9.88 12.13 17.16
N SER A 65 -10.21 12.09 15.87
CA SER A 65 -10.48 13.29 15.07
C SER A 65 -11.68 14.05 15.61
N LEU A 66 -12.78 13.35 15.93
CA LEU A 66 -13.97 13.94 16.54
C LEU A 66 -13.65 14.57 17.89
N PHE A 67 -12.85 13.89 18.72
CA PHE A 67 -12.44 14.40 20.03
C PHE A 67 -11.61 15.69 19.92
N LEU A 68 -10.70 15.76 18.94
CA LEU A 68 -9.90 16.96 18.65
C LEU A 68 -10.75 18.14 18.18
N ILE A 69 -11.87 17.91 17.50
CA ILE A 69 -12.82 18.96 17.08
C ILE A 69 -13.72 19.40 18.25
N LEU A 70 -14.23 18.44 19.03
CA LEU A 70 -15.20 18.71 20.09
C LEU A 70 -14.56 19.36 21.32
N SER A 71 -13.27 19.07 21.61
CA SER A 71 -12.53 19.63 22.74
C SER A 71 -12.47 21.18 22.71
N PRO A 72 -12.01 21.83 21.62
CA PRO A 72 -12.03 23.30 21.50
C PRO A 72 -13.45 23.89 21.53
N LEU A 73 -14.42 23.19 20.94
CA LEU A 73 -15.82 23.63 20.91
C LEU A 73 -16.44 23.63 22.31
N ALA A 74 -16.19 22.60 23.11
CA ALA A 74 -16.63 22.53 24.50
C ALA A 74 -16.03 23.65 25.35
N VAL A 75 -14.73 23.93 25.21
CA VAL A 75 -14.06 25.06 25.88
C VAL A 75 -14.66 26.40 25.45
N TRP A 76 -15.00 26.56 24.17
CA TRP A 76 -15.66 27.77 23.67
C TRP A 76 -17.04 27.98 24.29
N ILE A 77 -17.89 26.93 24.29
CA ILE A 77 -19.24 26.97 24.86
C ILE A 77 -19.18 27.34 26.35
N GLN A 78 -18.26 26.72 27.09
CA GLN A 78 -18.10 26.97 28.52
C GLN A 78 -17.67 28.42 28.81
N LYS A 79 -16.72 28.96 28.03
CA LYS A 79 -16.27 30.35 28.16
C LYS A 79 -17.38 31.35 27.84
N ARG A 80 -18.20 31.07 26.82
CA ARG A 80 -19.33 31.94 26.43
C ARG A 80 -20.44 31.95 27.48
N ARG A 81 -20.65 30.84 28.19
CA ARG A 81 -21.60 30.76 29.31
C ARG A 81 -21.14 31.59 30.50
N ILE A 82 -19.87 31.47 30.91
CA ILE A 82 -19.28 32.26 32.01
C ILE A 82 -19.32 33.77 31.70
N SER A 83 -19.03 34.17 30.45
CA SER A 83 -19.07 35.58 30.03
C SER A 83 -20.45 36.22 30.17
N LYS A 84 -21.54 35.46 29.97
CA LYS A 84 -22.91 35.98 30.12
C LYS A 84 -23.32 36.17 31.58
N GLU A 85 -22.86 35.28 32.46
CA GLU A 85 -23.11 35.41 33.91
C GLU A 85 -22.28 36.53 34.55
N SER A 86 -21.05 36.77 34.08
CA SER A 86 -20.18 37.82 34.62
C SER A 86 -20.51 39.23 34.12
N GLN A 87 -21.17 39.36 32.96
CA GLN A 87 -21.57 40.66 32.38
C GLN A 87 -22.58 41.44 33.24
N GLY A 88 -23.24 40.79 34.19
CA GLY A 88 -24.12 41.46 35.15
C GLY A 88 -23.43 42.08 36.37
N ARG A 89 -22.14 41.79 36.62
CA ARG A 89 -21.51 42.12 37.92
C ARG A 89 -20.15 42.84 37.87
N PHE A 90 -19.57 43.07 36.69
CA PHE A 90 -18.25 43.70 36.56
C PHE A 90 -18.26 44.77 35.47
N LYS A 91 -18.34 46.05 35.87
CA LYS A 91 -18.25 47.20 34.95
C LYS A 91 -16.99 48.06 35.14
N GLU A 92 -16.03 47.69 36.00
CA GLU A 92 -14.98 48.65 36.42
C GLU A 92 -13.51 48.17 36.43
N THR A 93 -13.16 47.01 35.89
CA THR A 93 -11.72 46.67 35.76
C THR A 93 -11.35 46.25 34.34
N GLY A 94 -10.44 47.01 33.73
CA GLY A 94 -9.97 46.86 32.36
C GLY A 94 -9.24 45.55 32.13
N GLY A 95 -10.00 44.49 31.84
CA GLY A 95 -9.47 43.20 31.39
C GLY A 95 -9.17 43.22 29.90
N GLU A 96 -7.94 42.82 29.54
CA GLU A 96 -7.52 42.63 28.16
C GLU A 96 -8.45 41.64 27.42
N ASN A 97 -9.14 42.16 26.41
CA ASN A 97 -9.98 41.38 25.53
C ASN A 97 -9.10 40.47 24.67
N ILE A 98 -9.13 39.17 24.96
CA ILE A 98 -8.65 38.14 24.03
C ILE A 98 -9.50 38.30 22.75
N SER A 99 -8.89 38.89 21.72
CA SER A 99 -9.58 39.29 20.49
C SER A 99 -10.11 38.07 19.73
N ALA A 100 -11.21 38.25 18.99
CA ALA A 100 -11.82 37.22 18.14
C ALA A 100 -10.81 36.52 17.20
N ASN A 101 -9.71 37.20 16.88
CA ASN A 101 -8.61 36.70 16.05
C ASN A 101 -7.91 35.48 16.66
N HIS A 102 -7.79 35.39 17.99
CA HIS A 102 -7.22 34.20 18.65
C HIS A 102 -8.10 32.97 18.46
N PHE A 103 -9.43 33.17 18.38
CA PHE A 103 -10.37 32.07 18.21
C PHE A 103 -10.39 31.57 16.76
N ALA A 104 -10.32 32.50 15.80
CA ALA A 104 -10.18 32.16 14.38
C ALA A 104 -8.89 31.36 14.11
N ALA A 105 -7.77 31.74 14.75
CA ALA A 105 -6.51 31.02 14.62
C ALA A 105 -6.59 29.58 15.13
N LEU A 106 -7.19 29.35 16.32
CA LEU A 106 -7.36 28.01 16.89
C LEU A 106 -8.32 27.14 16.05
N PHE A 107 -9.36 27.74 15.46
CA PHE A 107 -10.28 27.03 14.58
C PHE A 107 -9.60 26.57 13.27
N LEU A 108 -8.87 27.46 12.61
CA LEU A 108 -8.11 27.12 11.40
C LEU A 108 -7.05 26.03 11.66
N ILE A 109 -6.44 26.06 12.83
CA ILE A 109 -5.52 25.04 13.34
C ILE A 109 -6.20 23.67 13.46
N ALA A 110 -7.39 23.61 14.07
CA ALA A 110 -8.12 22.35 14.24
C ALA A 110 -8.56 21.77 12.89
N VAL A 111 -9.01 22.62 11.97
CA VAL A 111 -9.36 22.22 10.60
C VAL A 111 -8.14 21.71 9.84
N GLY A 112 -6.98 22.35 9.95
CA GLY A 112 -5.74 21.88 9.33
C GLY A 112 -5.29 20.51 9.84
N ALA A 113 -5.38 20.26 11.14
CA ALA A 113 -5.06 18.95 11.73
C ALA A 113 -6.04 17.85 11.27
N LEU A 114 -7.32 18.20 11.09
CA LEU A 114 -8.34 17.28 10.58
C LEU A 114 -8.09 16.91 9.11
N ILE A 115 -7.82 17.89 8.25
CA ILE A 115 -7.53 17.67 6.82
C ILE A 115 -6.29 16.77 6.68
N ASN A 116 -5.26 17.00 7.48
CA ASN A 116 -4.03 16.21 7.42
C ASN A 116 -4.25 14.76 7.91
N SER A 117 -5.07 14.57 8.95
CA SER A 117 -5.42 13.24 9.45
C SER A 117 -6.28 12.47 8.45
N LEU A 118 -7.21 13.14 7.75
CA LEU A 118 -7.98 12.57 6.66
C LEU A 118 -7.10 12.19 5.46
N ALA A 119 -6.13 13.05 5.09
CA ALA A 119 -5.20 12.77 4.00
C ALA A 119 -4.30 11.55 4.28
N MET A 120 -3.81 11.42 5.52
CA MET A 120 -3.06 10.23 5.95
C MET A 120 -3.94 8.97 5.96
N GLY A 121 -5.19 9.06 6.41
CA GLY A 121 -6.13 7.94 6.34
C GLY A 121 -6.36 7.47 4.90
N LEU A 122 -6.56 8.41 3.97
CA LEU A 122 -6.79 8.13 2.55
C LEU A 122 -5.60 7.42 1.88
N VAL A 123 -4.37 7.73 2.32
CA VAL A 123 -3.14 7.04 1.91
C VAL A 123 -3.12 5.57 2.33
N PHE A 124 -3.58 5.24 3.55
CA PHE A 124 -3.61 3.86 4.04
C PHE A 124 -4.66 3.01 3.33
N PHE A 125 -5.81 3.59 2.96
CA PHE A 125 -6.84 2.92 2.17
C PHE A 125 -6.40 2.55 0.74
N ILE A 126 -5.29 3.10 0.24
CA ILE A 126 -4.73 2.78 -1.09
C ILE A 126 -3.75 1.58 -1.02
N SER A 127 -3.37 1.10 0.17
CA SER A 127 -2.39 0.02 0.32
C SER A 127 -2.81 -1.34 -0.28
N PRO A 128 -4.10 -1.78 -0.22
CA PRO A 128 -4.53 -3.00 -0.91
C PRO A 128 -4.42 -2.89 -2.44
N ILE A 129 -4.30 -1.67 -2.97
CA ILE A 129 -4.21 -1.39 -4.42
C ILE A 129 -2.80 -1.70 -4.97
N GLN A 130 -1.86 -2.21 -4.16
CA GLN A 130 -0.46 -2.34 -4.58
C GLN A 130 -0.10 -3.66 -5.29
N THR A 131 -0.84 -4.74 -5.06
CA THR A 131 -0.77 -5.96 -5.89
C THR A 131 -1.61 -5.83 -7.18
N THR A 132 -2.52 -4.86 -7.26
CA THR A 132 -3.22 -4.45 -8.51
C THR A 132 -2.26 -3.81 -9.50
N PHE A 133 -1.36 -2.91 -9.08
CA PHE A 133 -0.53 -2.18 -10.05
C PHE A 133 0.38 -3.03 -10.94
N SER A 134 0.98 -4.13 -10.43
CA SER A 134 1.85 -4.97 -11.29
C SER A 134 1.06 -5.73 -12.35
N CYS A 135 -0.15 -6.17 -12.02
CA CYS A 135 -1.05 -6.80 -12.98
C CYS A 135 -1.70 -5.78 -13.91
N ASP A 136 -2.00 -4.57 -13.42
CA ASP A 136 -2.55 -3.49 -14.25
C ASP A 136 -1.56 -3.04 -15.34
N ILE A 137 -0.26 -3.02 -15.05
CA ILE A 137 0.80 -2.73 -16.05
C ILE A 137 0.79 -3.78 -17.17
N LEU A 138 0.70 -5.07 -16.82
CA LEU A 138 0.59 -6.16 -17.79
C LEU A 138 -0.67 -6.04 -18.65
N SER A 139 -1.82 -5.70 -18.05
CA SER A 139 -3.08 -5.49 -18.80
C SER A 139 -2.94 -4.41 -19.88
N LEU A 140 -2.18 -3.34 -19.59
CA LEU A 140 -1.98 -2.24 -20.52
C LEU A 140 -0.99 -2.59 -21.64
N GLN A 141 0.00 -3.45 -21.37
CA GLN A 141 0.91 -3.98 -22.39
C GLN A 141 0.21 -5.00 -23.30
N TYR A 142 -0.68 -5.83 -22.77
CA TYR A 142 -1.40 -6.85 -23.55
C TYR A 142 -2.46 -6.25 -24.49
N ILE A 143 -3.20 -5.22 -24.05
CA ILE A 143 -4.29 -4.60 -24.85
C ILE A 143 -3.75 -3.79 -26.05
N LYS A 144 -2.47 -3.48 -26.08
CA LYS A 144 -1.86 -2.58 -27.04
C LYS A 144 -0.49 -3.13 -27.35
N GLY A 145 -0.31 -3.78 -28.50
CA GLY A 145 0.99 -4.13 -29.10
C GLY A 145 1.83 -2.88 -29.41
N VAL A 146 2.11 -2.12 -28.37
CA VAL A 146 2.63 -0.77 -28.36
C VAL A 146 4.01 -0.90 -27.77
N SER A 147 4.99 -0.62 -28.61
CA SER A 147 6.39 -0.55 -28.23
C SER A 147 6.58 0.36 -27.00
N GLU A 148 7.49 -0.02 -26.10
CA GLU A 148 7.81 0.67 -24.83
C GLU A 148 7.93 2.20 -24.98
N SER A 149 8.31 2.68 -26.16
CA SER A 149 8.47 4.10 -26.50
C SER A 149 7.21 4.96 -26.30
N ALA A 150 6.00 4.40 -26.38
CA ALA A 150 4.76 5.17 -26.17
C ALA A 150 4.24 5.12 -24.73
N PHE A 151 4.59 4.09 -23.93
CA PHE A 151 4.14 3.97 -22.53
C PHE A 151 4.81 5.01 -21.62
N LEU A 152 6.06 5.41 -21.91
CA LEU A 152 6.76 6.49 -21.20
C LEU A 152 6.11 7.88 -21.35
N SER A 153 5.10 8.04 -22.21
CA SER A 153 4.44 9.33 -22.49
C SER A 153 3.09 9.55 -21.77
N SER A 154 2.55 8.55 -21.06
CA SER A 154 1.27 8.65 -20.34
C SER A 154 1.50 8.97 -18.85
N PRO A 155 1.23 10.20 -18.36
CA PRO A 155 1.66 10.63 -17.03
C PRO A 155 0.55 10.63 -15.95
N SER A 156 -0.60 10.00 -16.14
CA SER A 156 -1.82 10.53 -15.50
C SER A 156 -2.31 9.88 -14.19
N LEU A 157 -1.83 8.73 -13.73
CA LEU A 157 -2.38 8.16 -12.47
C LEU A 157 -1.32 7.70 -11.45
N GLU A 158 -0.30 6.95 -11.88
CA GLU A 158 0.73 6.43 -10.98
C GLU A 158 1.60 7.55 -10.38
N LYS A 159 1.89 8.57 -11.20
CA LYS A 159 2.55 9.81 -10.75
C LYS A 159 1.68 10.58 -9.76
N TRP A 160 0.35 10.53 -9.89
CA TRP A 160 -0.58 11.29 -9.02
C TRP A 160 -0.81 10.61 -7.67
N ALA A 161 -0.91 9.29 -7.62
CA ALA A 161 -0.99 8.55 -6.36
C ALA A 161 0.31 8.72 -5.54
N SER A 162 1.45 8.61 -6.20
CA SER A 162 2.78 8.80 -5.59
C SER A 162 3.01 10.25 -5.16
N PHE A 163 2.59 11.22 -5.96
CA PHE A 163 2.62 12.64 -5.60
C PHE A 163 1.72 12.95 -4.41
N SER A 164 0.53 12.35 -4.34
CA SER A 164 -0.42 12.53 -3.23
C SER A 164 0.11 11.95 -1.92
N LEU A 165 0.75 10.78 -1.97
CA LEU A 165 1.42 10.16 -0.83
C LEU A 165 2.58 11.02 -0.30
N LEU A 166 3.42 11.51 -1.21
CA LEU A 166 4.55 12.39 -0.89
C LEU A 166 4.05 13.70 -0.28
N LEU A 167 3.00 14.30 -0.85
CA LEU A 167 2.38 15.53 -0.35
C LEU A 167 1.77 15.32 1.05
N ALA A 168 1.14 14.18 1.31
CA ALA A 168 0.59 13.83 2.61
C ALA A 168 1.69 13.68 3.68
N LEU A 169 2.78 12.96 3.37
CA LEU A 169 3.92 12.80 4.29
C LEU A 169 4.62 14.11 4.59
N VAL A 170 4.88 14.93 3.55
CA VAL A 170 5.48 16.26 3.70
C VAL A 170 4.57 17.18 4.53
N SER A 171 3.26 17.18 4.29
CA SER A 171 2.32 17.98 5.07
C SER A 171 2.18 17.48 6.52
N GLY A 172 2.26 16.16 6.74
CA GLY A 172 2.32 15.51 8.05
C GLY A 172 3.49 16.01 8.88
N VAL A 173 4.70 15.94 8.31
CA VAL A 173 5.93 16.40 8.96
C VAL A 173 5.91 17.91 9.19
N LEU A 174 5.56 18.69 8.18
CA LEU A 174 5.45 20.15 8.30
C LEU A 174 4.48 20.56 9.39
N SER A 175 3.31 19.92 9.49
CA SER A 175 2.34 20.23 10.54
C SER A 175 2.88 19.91 11.93
N ARG A 176 3.56 18.78 12.13
CA ARG A 176 4.06 18.38 13.45
C ARG A 176 5.21 19.26 13.95
N PHE A 177 6.03 19.79 13.05
CA PHE A 177 7.14 20.69 13.42
C PHE A 177 6.75 22.17 13.45
N ALA A 178 5.85 22.63 12.57
CA ALA A 178 5.41 24.02 12.56
C ALA A 178 4.45 24.34 13.73
N PHE A 179 3.61 23.39 14.14
CA PHE A 179 2.49 23.62 15.05
C PHE A 179 2.85 23.99 16.50
N PRO A 180 3.71 23.25 17.23
CA PRO A 180 4.10 23.65 18.58
C PRO A 180 4.99 24.90 18.59
N PHE A 181 5.57 25.25 17.44
CA PHE A 181 6.49 26.38 17.32
C PHE A 181 5.76 27.69 17.06
N PHE A 182 4.74 27.72 16.19
CA PHE A 182 3.92 28.92 15.93
C PHE A 182 3.20 29.42 17.18
N ILE A 183 2.70 28.52 18.05
CA ILE A 183 2.04 28.88 19.32
C ILE A 183 3.00 29.62 20.29
N LYS A 184 4.31 29.46 20.15
CA LYS A 184 5.32 30.09 21.01
C LYS A 184 5.97 31.34 20.39
N PHE A 185 5.69 31.64 19.12
CA PHE A 185 6.51 32.54 18.30
C PHE A 185 5.93 33.93 18.02
N GLU A 186 4.72 34.25 18.47
CA GLU A 186 4.16 35.61 18.35
C GLU A 186 4.92 36.70 19.16
N TRP A 187 6.12 36.40 19.70
CA TRP A 187 6.83 37.31 20.60
C TRP A 187 8.28 37.67 20.21
N ILE A 188 8.85 37.20 19.09
CA ILE A 188 10.30 37.39 18.83
C ILE A 188 10.62 37.90 17.40
N LYS A 189 11.31 39.06 17.36
CA LYS A 189 11.70 39.88 16.18
C LYS A 189 12.29 39.11 14.97
N GLY A 190 12.02 39.64 13.78
CA GLY A 190 12.25 39.16 12.40
C GLY A 190 13.56 38.47 11.98
N SER A 191 14.63 38.43 12.79
CA SER A 191 15.86 37.68 12.45
C SER A 191 15.66 36.16 12.54
N LEU A 192 14.79 35.73 13.45
CA LEU A 192 14.58 34.32 13.81
C LEU A 192 13.61 33.62 12.83
N ILE A 193 12.72 34.39 12.19
CA ILE A 193 11.78 33.93 11.15
C ILE A 193 12.54 33.45 9.90
N ASN A 194 13.55 34.19 9.43
CA ASN A 194 14.32 33.79 8.24
C ASN A 194 15.15 32.52 8.47
N LYS A 195 15.69 32.33 9.69
CA LYS A 195 16.38 31.08 10.06
C LYS A 195 15.41 29.90 10.09
N PHE A 196 14.18 30.13 10.55
CA PHE A 196 13.15 29.10 10.62
C PHE A 196 12.63 28.69 9.23
N ILE A 197 12.33 29.66 8.36
CA ILE A 197 11.91 29.39 6.98
C ILE A 197 12.97 28.55 6.24
N ARG A 198 14.26 28.87 6.43
CA ARG A 198 15.34 28.06 5.86
C ARG A 198 15.38 26.64 6.45
N ALA A 199 15.18 26.49 7.76
CA ALA A 199 15.19 25.18 8.40
C ALA A 199 14.00 24.30 7.95
N SER A 200 12.79 24.87 7.84
CA SER A 200 11.62 24.13 7.39
C SER A 200 11.72 23.72 5.92
N LEU A 201 12.22 24.60 5.04
CA LEU A 201 12.51 24.26 3.64
C LEU A 201 13.50 23.10 3.52
N ASN A 202 14.57 23.10 4.32
CA ASN A 202 15.55 22.01 4.30
C ASN A 202 14.94 20.66 4.70
N ILE A 203 14.05 20.64 5.69
CA ILE A 203 13.36 19.41 6.12
C ILE A 203 12.46 18.87 5.01
N VAL A 204 11.72 19.74 4.31
CA VAL A 204 10.86 19.33 3.17
C VAL A 204 11.70 18.74 2.04
N ILE A 205 12.80 19.39 1.70
CA ILE A 205 13.71 18.90 0.65
C ILE A 205 14.28 17.54 1.03
N LEU A 206 14.80 17.40 2.26
CA LEU A 206 15.39 16.15 2.74
C LEU A 206 14.38 15.00 2.75
N THR A 207 13.17 15.25 3.27
CA THR A 207 12.10 14.23 3.31
C THR A 207 11.63 13.84 1.92
N SER A 208 11.57 14.78 0.98
CA SER A 208 11.22 14.49 -0.42
C SER A 208 12.27 13.61 -1.10
N ILE A 209 13.57 13.89 -0.88
CA ILE A 209 14.67 13.07 -1.42
C ILE A 209 14.60 11.65 -0.88
N VAL A 210 14.42 11.49 0.44
CA VAL A 210 14.32 10.16 1.07
C VAL A 210 13.13 9.38 0.51
N ALA A 211 11.96 10.01 0.33
CA ALA A 211 10.80 9.35 -0.22
C ALA A 211 10.98 8.91 -1.69
N ILE A 212 11.65 9.73 -2.52
CA ILE A 212 12.00 9.36 -3.90
C ILE A 212 12.93 8.14 -3.91
N LEU A 213 13.96 8.13 -3.05
CA LEU A 213 14.89 7.01 -2.95
C LEU A 213 14.16 5.72 -2.53
N PHE A 214 13.33 5.77 -1.48
CA PHE A 214 12.56 4.61 -1.03
C PHE A 214 11.64 4.05 -2.13
N TYR A 215 11.00 4.93 -2.91
CA TYR A 215 10.17 4.51 -4.04
C TYR A 215 10.97 3.75 -5.11
N SER A 216 12.15 4.26 -5.47
CA SER A 216 13.05 3.62 -6.44
C SER A 216 13.51 2.23 -6.00
N PHE A 217 13.62 1.96 -4.69
CA PHE A 217 14.03 0.65 -4.18
C PHE A 217 12.89 -0.38 -4.09
N LEU A 218 11.65 0.06 -3.83
CA LEU A 218 10.52 -0.86 -3.61
C LEU A 218 9.88 -1.37 -4.91
N SER A 219 9.99 -0.62 -6.02
CA SER A 219 9.36 -0.99 -7.28
C SER A 219 9.98 -2.25 -7.93
N PRO A 220 11.31 -2.37 -8.07
CA PRO A 220 11.92 -3.58 -8.66
C PRO A 220 11.68 -4.83 -7.81
N ALA A 221 11.82 -4.72 -6.49
CA ALA A 221 11.67 -5.84 -5.56
C ALA A 221 10.28 -6.50 -5.61
N ARG A 222 9.23 -5.75 -5.98
CA ARG A 222 7.86 -6.28 -6.07
C ARG A 222 7.59 -7.05 -7.36
N LYS A 223 8.16 -6.58 -8.48
CA LYS A 223 8.11 -7.31 -9.76
C LYS A 223 8.85 -8.64 -9.64
N GLU A 224 10.05 -8.59 -9.06
CA GLU A 224 10.88 -9.76 -8.80
C GLU A 224 10.17 -10.79 -7.89
N GLY A 225 9.38 -10.34 -6.91
CA GLY A 225 8.60 -11.23 -6.03
C GLY A 225 7.48 -12.00 -6.75
N ALA A 226 6.74 -11.35 -7.64
CA ALA A 226 5.67 -12.01 -8.40
C ALA A 226 6.25 -12.99 -9.43
N ASP A 227 7.28 -12.59 -10.17
CA ASP A 227 7.92 -13.44 -11.17
C ASP A 227 8.68 -14.62 -10.54
N SER A 228 9.35 -14.41 -9.39
CA SER A 228 9.91 -15.53 -8.60
C SER A 228 8.84 -16.52 -8.16
N ARG A 229 7.65 -16.05 -7.77
CA ARG A 229 6.54 -16.92 -7.42
C ARG A 229 6.09 -17.74 -8.63
N ARG A 230 5.91 -17.12 -9.81
CA ARG A 230 5.56 -17.83 -11.05
C ARG A 230 6.54 -18.94 -11.39
N VAL A 231 7.83 -18.64 -11.34
CA VAL A 231 8.89 -19.63 -11.60
C VAL A 231 8.86 -20.76 -10.57
N SER A 232 8.65 -20.45 -9.29
CA SER A 232 8.54 -21.45 -8.23
C SER A 232 7.29 -22.34 -8.41
N ASP A 233 6.15 -21.74 -8.75
CA ASP A 233 4.88 -22.42 -8.98
C ASP A 233 5.02 -23.40 -10.15
N MET A 234 5.59 -22.97 -11.29
CA MET A 234 5.83 -23.83 -12.45
C MET A 234 6.74 -25.02 -12.14
N LYS A 235 7.80 -24.80 -11.34
CA LYS A 235 8.70 -25.89 -10.90
C LYS A 235 7.97 -26.90 -10.00
N ALA A 236 7.09 -26.43 -9.12
CA ALA A 236 6.29 -27.30 -8.28
C ALA A 236 5.30 -28.14 -9.10
N VAL A 237 4.64 -27.54 -10.10
CA VAL A 237 3.75 -28.26 -11.03
C VAL A 237 4.51 -29.25 -11.89
N SER A 238 5.68 -28.88 -12.41
CA SER A 238 6.58 -29.77 -13.15
C SER A 238 6.96 -31.02 -12.34
N LEU A 239 7.29 -30.84 -11.05
CA LEU A 239 7.57 -31.95 -10.15
C LEU A 239 6.35 -32.86 -9.97
N ALA A 240 5.15 -32.29 -9.79
CA ALA A 240 3.91 -33.06 -9.68
C ALA A 240 3.59 -33.85 -10.96
N LEU A 241 3.82 -33.27 -12.13
CA LEU A 241 3.69 -33.95 -13.43
C LEU A 241 4.66 -35.12 -13.57
N ASN A 242 5.90 -34.96 -13.12
CA ASN A 242 6.89 -36.04 -13.14
C ASN A 242 6.46 -37.19 -12.21
N HIS A 243 5.96 -36.87 -11.00
CA HIS A 243 5.38 -37.90 -10.13
C HIS A 243 4.17 -38.60 -10.75
N TYR A 244 3.30 -37.86 -11.45
CA TYR A 244 2.19 -38.45 -12.19
C TYR A 244 2.68 -39.43 -13.26
N LYS A 245 3.68 -39.05 -14.08
CA LYS A 245 4.22 -39.91 -15.14
C LYS A 245 4.93 -41.14 -14.57
N ASP A 246 5.66 -41.00 -13.47
CA ASP A 246 6.33 -42.12 -12.81
C ASP A 246 5.33 -43.18 -12.33
N ALA A 247 4.14 -42.76 -11.88
CA ALA A 247 3.09 -43.66 -11.45
C ALA A 247 2.21 -44.19 -12.60
N ASN A 248 2.05 -43.41 -13.68
CA ASN A 248 1.21 -43.73 -14.83
C ASN A 248 2.07 -44.00 -16.06
N ALA A 249 2.20 -45.28 -16.45
CA ALA A 249 2.97 -45.70 -17.61
C ALA A 249 2.48 -45.15 -18.97
N SER A 250 1.35 -44.43 -18.99
CA SER A 250 0.74 -43.84 -20.19
C SER A 250 1.24 -42.42 -20.54
N GLY A 251 2.21 -41.89 -19.80
CA GLY A 251 2.76 -40.55 -20.04
C GLY A 251 2.14 -39.47 -19.15
N TYR A 252 2.38 -38.20 -19.51
CA TYR A 252 1.82 -37.02 -18.87
C TYR A 252 0.32 -36.87 -19.16
N PRO A 253 -0.44 -36.15 -18.31
CA PRO A 253 -1.87 -35.95 -18.49
C PRO A 253 -2.21 -35.30 -19.83
N VAL A 254 -2.99 -35.99 -20.68
CA VAL A 254 -3.53 -35.40 -21.91
C VAL A 254 -4.81 -34.64 -21.56
N VAL A 255 -4.72 -33.30 -21.53
CA VAL A 255 -5.88 -32.42 -21.29
C VAL A 255 -6.32 -31.74 -22.58
N LEU A 256 -7.63 -31.61 -22.76
CA LEU A 256 -8.22 -30.88 -23.86
C LEU A 256 -8.70 -29.51 -23.36
N GLY A 257 -8.71 -28.50 -24.20
CA GLY A 257 -9.21 -27.17 -23.87
C GLY A 257 -8.75 -26.15 -24.90
N ASP A 258 -9.65 -25.25 -25.30
CA ASP A 258 -9.36 -24.26 -26.33
C ASP A 258 -8.57 -23.08 -25.75
N THR A 259 -8.69 -22.86 -24.44
CA THR A 259 -8.02 -21.76 -23.72
C THR A 259 -7.07 -22.26 -22.64
N PRO A 260 -6.04 -21.46 -22.26
CA PRO A 260 -5.16 -21.77 -21.12
C PRO A 260 -5.92 -22.06 -19.84
N LEU A 261 -6.97 -21.27 -19.56
CA LEU A 261 -7.81 -21.42 -18.38
C LEU A 261 -8.50 -22.79 -18.32
N GLU A 262 -9.07 -23.24 -19.43
CA GLU A 262 -9.72 -24.56 -19.52
C GLU A 262 -8.71 -25.70 -19.35
N ARG A 263 -7.56 -25.61 -20.01
CA ARG A 263 -6.50 -26.62 -19.89
C ARG A 263 -5.98 -26.72 -18.47
N TRP A 264 -5.77 -25.59 -17.80
CA TRP A 264 -5.32 -25.56 -16.41
C TRP A 264 -6.36 -26.12 -15.44
N ALA A 265 -7.65 -25.81 -15.65
CA ALA A 265 -8.75 -26.37 -14.87
C ALA A 265 -8.85 -27.90 -15.04
N ASN A 266 -8.73 -28.38 -16.28
CA ASN A 266 -8.73 -29.82 -16.57
C ASN A 266 -7.51 -30.52 -15.98
N LEU A 267 -6.33 -29.89 -16.01
CA LEU A 267 -5.15 -30.41 -15.33
C LEU A 267 -5.37 -30.49 -13.80
N ARG A 268 -6.04 -29.51 -13.21
CA ARG A 268 -6.39 -29.50 -11.77
C ARG A 268 -7.21 -30.73 -11.39
N HIS A 269 -8.19 -31.11 -12.21
CA HIS A 269 -9.02 -32.29 -11.96
C HIS A 269 -8.23 -33.62 -11.98
N ILE A 270 -7.07 -33.66 -12.62
CA ILE A 270 -6.21 -34.85 -12.71
C ILE A 270 -5.16 -34.85 -11.60
N LEU A 271 -4.53 -33.71 -11.32
CA LEU A 271 -3.43 -33.63 -10.35
C LEU A 271 -3.90 -33.50 -8.90
N VAL A 272 -5.05 -32.87 -8.66
CA VAL A 272 -5.54 -32.57 -7.30
C VAL A 272 -6.61 -33.59 -6.88
N PRO A 273 -6.60 -34.11 -5.65
CA PRO A 273 -5.62 -33.86 -4.57
C PRO A 273 -4.47 -34.88 -4.52
N GLU A 274 -4.43 -35.84 -5.44
CA GLU A 274 -3.58 -37.04 -5.32
C GLU A 274 -2.08 -36.75 -5.49
N TRP A 275 -1.72 -35.88 -6.44
CA TRP A 275 -0.33 -35.58 -6.80
C TRP A 275 0.16 -34.27 -6.21
N VAL A 276 -0.75 -33.33 -5.97
CA VAL A 276 -0.50 -32.04 -5.34
C VAL A 276 -1.76 -31.61 -4.57
N PRO A 277 -1.63 -30.99 -3.38
CA PRO A 277 -2.80 -30.58 -2.61
C PRO A 277 -3.66 -29.53 -3.32
N GLU A 278 -3.03 -28.67 -4.12
CA GLU A 278 -3.69 -27.63 -4.90
C GLU A 278 -2.78 -27.20 -6.07
N LEU A 279 -3.36 -26.88 -7.23
CA LEU A 279 -2.63 -26.20 -8.30
C LEU A 279 -2.66 -24.68 -8.09
N PRO A 280 -1.50 -24.00 -8.19
CA PRO A 280 -1.44 -22.57 -8.01
C PRO A 280 -2.20 -21.83 -9.13
N ASP A 281 -2.75 -20.67 -8.78
CA ASP A 281 -3.22 -19.66 -9.73
C ASP A 281 -2.15 -18.58 -9.92
N ASP A 282 -2.09 -18.02 -11.12
CA ASP A 282 -1.18 -16.90 -11.38
C ASP A 282 -1.54 -15.72 -10.45
N PRO A 283 -0.56 -15.00 -9.87
CA PRO A 283 -0.83 -13.85 -9.01
C PRO A 283 -1.74 -12.77 -9.66
N CYS A 284 -1.75 -12.70 -10.99
CA CYS A 284 -2.57 -11.77 -11.78
C CYS A 284 -3.87 -12.38 -12.34
N PHE A 285 -4.11 -13.68 -12.15
CA PHE A 285 -5.29 -14.37 -12.67
C PHE A 285 -6.61 -13.73 -12.21
N SER A 286 -6.68 -13.33 -10.94
CA SER A 286 -7.86 -12.67 -10.36
C SER A 286 -8.29 -11.38 -11.08
N LYS A 287 -7.40 -10.79 -11.88
CA LYS A 287 -7.63 -9.53 -12.60
C LYS A 287 -7.66 -9.74 -14.11
N ILE A 288 -6.84 -10.67 -14.61
CA ILE A 288 -6.72 -10.96 -16.04
C ILE A 288 -6.75 -12.48 -16.20
N SER A 289 -7.88 -13.02 -16.67
CA SER A 289 -8.06 -14.46 -16.86
C SER A 289 -6.99 -15.07 -17.77
N ASP A 290 -6.54 -14.31 -18.76
CA ASP A 290 -5.57 -14.74 -19.77
C ASP A 290 -4.14 -14.86 -19.21
N HIS A 291 -3.89 -14.38 -17.99
CA HIS A 291 -2.63 -14.57 -17.27
C HIS A 291 -2.55 -15.89 -16.51
N GLN A 292 -3.59 -16.72 -16.54
CA GLN A 292 -3.49 -18.04 -15.95
C GLN A 292 -2.35 -18.84 -16.60
N TYR A 293 -1.66 -19.65 -15.80
CA TYR A 293 -0.70 -20.62 -16.31
C TYR A 293 -1.34 -21.49 -17.39
N ASP A 294 -0.57 -21.80 -18.42
CA ASP A 294 -0.99 -22.69 -19.49
C ASP A 294 -0.25 -24.02 -19.39
N TYR A 295 -0.92 -25.09 -19.79
CA TYR A 295 -0.34 -26.42 -19.90
C TYR A 295 -0.77 -27.02 -21.24
N THR A 296 0.21 -27.40 -22.05
CA THR A 296 -0.02 -28.18 -23.27
C THR A 296 0.86 -29.43 -23.26
N VAL A 297 0.44 -30.42 -24.03
CA VAL A 297 1.02 -31.77 -24.00
C VAL A 297 0.95 -32.35 -25.40
N SER A 298 1.95 -33.15 -25.76
CA SER A 298 1.95 -33.89 -27.02
C SER A 298 0.80 -34.89 -27.05
N SER A 299 0.34 -35.25 -28.24
CA SER A 299 -0.80 -36.15 -28.42
C SER A 299 -0.58 -37.56 -27.87
N ASP A 300 0.69 -37.97 -27.74
CA ASP A 300 1.12 -39.23 -27.13
C ASP A 300 1.38 -39.12 -25.61
N GLY A 301 1.29 -37.92 -25.02
CA GLY A 301 1.56 -37.69 -23.60
C GLY A 301 3.05 -37.75 -23.23
N GLU A 302 3.97 -37.79 -24.19
CA GLU A 302 5.38 -37.96 -23.86
C GLU A 302 6.07 -36.66 -23.44
N LEU A 303 5.67 -35.54 -24.04
CA LEU A 303 6.23 -34.21 -23.82
C LEU A 303 5.14 -33.28 -23.31
N TYR A 304 5.51 -32.34 -22.45
CA TYR A 304 4.62 -31.26 -22.02
C TYR A 304 5.35 -29.93 -22.00
N VAL A 305 4.59 -28.84 -22.00
CA VAL A 305 5.09 -27.51 -21.65
C VAL A 305 4.11 -26.82 -20.73
N ILE A 306 4.65 -26.17 -19.70
CA ILE A 306 3.94 -25.21 -18.87
C ILE A 306 4.44 -23.82 -19.25
N ARG A 307 3.53 -22.87 -19.36
CA ARG A 307 3.84 -21.46 -19.68
C ARG A 307 3.30 -20.54 -18.60
N ALA A 308 4.09 -19.52 -18.25
CA ALA A 308 3.68 -18.35 -17.47
C ALA A 308 4.04 -17.07 -18.22
N ILE A 309 3.38 -15.97 -17.86
CA ILE A 309 3.70 -14.63 -18.38
C ILE A 309 4.35 -13.81 -17.26
N LEU A 310 5.64 -13.53 -17.39
CA LEU A 310 6.41 -12.71 -16.46
C LEU A 310 6.17 -11.21 -16.70
N VAL A 311 6.44 -10.39 -15.68
CA VAL A 311 6.33 -8.93 -15.76
C VAL A 311 7.65 -8.30 -16.22
N ASP A 312 8.77 -8.86 -15.79
CA ASP A 312 10.10 -8.35 -16.13
C ASP A 312 10.69 -9.06 -17.35
N PRO A 313 10.85 -8.39 -18.51
CA PRO A 313 11.49 -8.97 -19.70
C PRO A 313 12.98 -9.27 -19.49
N ASN A 314 13.59 -8.80 -18.40
CA ASN A 314 14.98 -9.11 -18.04
C ASN A 314 15.09 -10.15 -16.92
N HIS A 315 13.98 -10.82 -16.56
CA HIS A 315 14.00 -11.83 -15.51
C HIS A 315 14.97 -12.96 -15.86
N SER A 316 15.83 -13.35 -14.92
CA SER A 316 16.92 -14.31 -15.19
C SER A 316 16.45 -15.68 -15.67
N ALA A 317 15.19 -16.06 -15.37
CA ALA A 317 14.60 -17.31 -15.81
C ALA A 317 14.40 -17.39 -17.35
N LEU A 318 14.18 -16.24 -18.00
CA LEU A 318 14.01 -16.09 -19.46
C LEU A 318 15.31 -16.32 -20.27
N LYS A 319 16.39 -16.72 -19.61
CA LYS A 319 17.66 -17.05 -20.28
C LYS A 319 17.86 -18.56 -20.44
N THR A 320 16.95 -19.33 -19.88
CA THR A 320 17.10 -20.78 -19.67
C THR A 320 15.82 -21.56 -19.97
N ASP A 321 14.78 -20.85 -20.41
CA ASP A 321 13.55 -21.39 -20.94
C ASP A 321 13.70 -21.80 -22.41
N ILE A 322 12.55 -22.11 -23.01
CA ILE A 322 12.42 -22.60 -24.36
C ILE A 322 11.80 -21.47 -25.16
N ASP A 323 12.41 -21.15 -26.29
CA ASP A 323 11.92 -20.11 -27.18
C ASP A 323 11.10 -20.70 -28.33
N GLY A 324 10.19 -19.91 -28.89
CA GLY A 324 9.40 -20.22 -30.07
C GLY A 324 8.09 -20.94 -29.78
N GLU A 325 7.49 -21.55 -30.81
CA GLU A 325 6.25 -22.31 -30.65
C GLU A 325 6.58 -23.77 -30.28
N PHE A 326 6.12 -24.22 -29.10
CA PHE A 326 6.32 -25.59 -28.62
C PHE A 326 5.00 -26.21 -28.20
N LEU A 327 4.63 -27.34 -28.84
CA LEU A 327 3.34 -28.04 -28.60
C LEU A 327 2.11 -27.10 -28.67
N GLY A 328 2.14 -26.12 -29.57
CA GLY A 328 1.07 -25.12 -29.74
C GLY A 328 1.01 -24.02 -28.68
N ALA A 329 1.95 -24.01 -27.72
CA ALA A 329 2.16 -22.88 -26.82
C ALA A 329 3.18 -21.92 -27.43
N ASP A 330 2.88 -20.61 -27.40
CA ASP A 330 3.83 -19.55 -27.79
C ASP A 330 4.75 -19.24 -26.60
N CYS A 331 6.00 -19.68 -26.69
CA CYS A 331 7.03 -19.46 -25.69
C CYS A 331 7.94 -18.27 -26.01
N GLY A 332 7.49 -17.35 -26.87
CA GLY A 332 8.23 -16.11 -27.11
C GLY A 332 9.40 -16.25 -28.08
N ASN A 333 10.22 -15.21 -28.17
CA ASN A 333 11.49 -15.23 -28.91
C ASN A 333 12.57 -14.53 -28.08
N GLU A 334 13.77 -15.13 -28.07
CA GLU A 334 14.90 -14.72 -27.23
C GLU A 334 15.09 -13.20 -27.15
N GLY A 335 15.09 -12.69 -25.92
CA GLY A 335 15.51 -11.33 -25.58
C GLY A 335 14.43 -10.25 -25.70
N ARG A 336 13.19 -10.63 -26.03
CA ARG A 336 12.02 -9.74 -25.96
C ARG A 336 10.75 -10.41 -25.43
N GLU A 337 10.83 -11.63 -24.90
CA GLU A 337 9.65 -12.33 -24.39
C GLU A 337 9.30 -11.98 -22.94
N LEU A 338 8.03 -12.21 -22.64
CA LEU A 338 7.51 -12.30 -21.28
C LEU A 338 7.11 -13.73 -20.96
N GLU A 339 6.97 -14.57 -21.98
CA GLU A 339 6.55 -15.96 -21.93
C GLU A 339 7.67 -16.84 -21.37
N TYR A 340 7.57 -17.20 -20.10
CA TYR A 340 8.45 -18.19 -19.50
C TYR A 340 7.87 -19.59 -19.70
N CYS A 341 8.59 -20.43 -20.46
CA CYS A 341 8.19 -21.81 -20.72
C CYS A 341 9.12 -22.83 -20.05
N LEU A 342 8.52 -23.89 -19.51
CA LEU A 342 9.23 -25.05 -18.95
C LEU A 342 8.67 -26.32 -19.58
N SER A 343 9.52 -27.08 -20.27
CA SER A 343 9.16 -28.39 -20.84
C SER A 343 9.96 -29.53 -20.24
N TYR A 344 9.52 -30.74 -20.58
CA TYR A 344 10.28 -31.98 -20.41
C TYR A 344 10.19 -32.83 -21.68
#